data_AF-A0A7S2NPK7-F1
#
_entry.id   AF-A0A7S2NPK7-F1
#
_cell.length_a   1.000
_cell.length_b   1.000
_cell.length_c   1.000
_cell.angle_alpha   90.00
_cell.angle_beta   90.00
_cell.angle_gamma   90.00
#
_symmetry.space_group_name_H-M   'P 1'
#
loop_
_entity.id
_entity.type
_entity.pdbx_description
1 polymer ?
#
loop_
_entity_poly.entity_id
_entity_poly.type
_entity_poly.pdbx_seq_one_letter_code
_entity_poly.pdbx_strand_id
1 'polypeptide(L)'
;ELYGDLVEKICDVLISKGRLNISDLVKFSNLPEKQLRNGVLVLIQQNIVAGVIDENDFGTAKFTSNSIAGSYQYEICTENIIHRLRFPKFLLHTKEKLGEKAEYVLSEMLTHGRLQAQAAIQSAYTAYALNPLTAPNLSNDEAVDKEEFRSAFCALVAAHFVERVAPL
;
A
#
# COMPACT_ATOMS: atom_id res chain seq x y z
N GLU A 1 9.40 0.50 -14.20
CA GLU A 1 8.17 0.19 -14.97
C GLU A 1 6.84 0.42 -14.24
N LEU A 2 6.55 -0.22 -13.08
CA LEU A 2 5.21 -0.16 -12.43
C LEU A 2 4.70 1.24 -12.05
N TYR A 3 5.59 2.18 -11.71
CA TYR A 3 5.23 3.52 -11.21
C TYR A 3 5.95 4.67 -11.94
N GLY A 4 6.67 4.35 -13.02
CA GLY A 4 7.44 5.30 -13.82
C GLY A 4 8.79 5.74 -13.22
N ASP A 5 9.54 6.50 -14.02
CA ASP A 5 10.95 6.84 -13.80
C ASP A 5 11.19 7.69 -12.55
N LEU A 6 10.21 8.52 -12.18
CA LEU A 6 10.28 9.36 -10.98
C LEU A 6 10.42 8.50 -9.72
N VAL A 7 9.57 7.48 -9.61
CA VAL A 7 9.52 6.59 -8.44
C VAL A 7 10.75 5.68 -8.41
N GLU A 8 11.19 5.20 -9.57
CA GLU A 8 12.42 4.42 -9.72
C GLU A 8 13.64 5.19 -9.19
N LYS A 9 13.81 6.45 -9.60
CA LYS A 9 14.91 7.30 -9.13
C LYS A 9 14.86 7.55 -7.62
N ILE A 10 13.68 7.68 -7.03
CA ILE A 10 13.50 7.82 -5.58
C ILE A 10 13.92 6.54 -4.87
N CYS A 11 13.48 5.38 -5.38
CA CYS A 11 13.86 4.07 -4.85
C CYS A 11 15.37 3.86 -4.92
N ASP A 12 16.02 4.16 -6.05
CA ASP A 12 17.47 4.00 -6.20
C ASP A 12 18.27 4.80 -5.17
N VAL A 13 17.85 6.04 -4.90
CA VAL A 13 18.47 6.88 -3.88
C VAL A 13 18.27 6.29 -2.49
N LEU A 14 17.06 5.84 -2.14
CA LEU A 14 16.78 5.24 -0.83
C LEU A 14 17.46 3.88 -0.64
N ILE A 15 17.58 3.07 -1.68
CA ILE A 15 18.28 1.78 -1.64
C ILE A 15 19.79 2.00 -1.47
N SER A 16 20.37 2.96 -2.20
CA SER A 16 21.81 3.21 -2.18
C SER A 16 22.31 3.97 -0.96
N LYS A 17 21.48 4.85 -0.38
CA LYS A 17 21.86 5.73 0.74
C LYS A 17 21.21 5.35 2.07
N GLY A 18 20.19 4.50 2.05
CA GLY A 18 19.40 4.14 3.23
C GLY A 18 18.36 5.20 3.58
N ARG A 19 18.14 5.39 4.88
CA ARG A 19 17.09 6.28 5.42
C ARG A 19 17.46 7.75 5.18
N LEU A 20 16.55 8.50 4.59
CA LEU A 20 16.79 9.90 4.23
C LEU A 20 15.58 10.79 4.53
N ASN A 21 15.83 12.03 4.95
CA ASN A 21 14.80 13.06 5.02
C ASN A 21 14.50 13.64 3.61
N ILE A 22 13.45 14.45 3.49
CA ILE A 22 13.04 15.03 2.20
C ILE A 22 14.11 15.98 1.62
N SER A 23 14.84 16.71 2.47
CA SER A 23 15.87 17.66 2.04
C SER A 23 17.08 16.95 1.43
N ASP A 24 17.46 15.81 1.97
CA ASP A 24 18.57 15.00 1.48
C ASP A 24 18.14 14.22 0.24
N LEU A 25 16.89 13.76 0.16
CA LEU A 25 16.29 13.24 -1.07
C LEU A 25 16.36 14.25 -2.22
N VAL A 26 16.06 15.53 -1.97
CA VAL A 26 16.20 16.60 -2.98
C VAL A 26 17.65 16.71 -3.47
N LYS A 27 18.62 16.74 -2.54
CA LYS A 27 20.05 16.85 -2.86
C LYS A 27 20.56 15.66 -3.67
N PHE A 28 20.20 14.44 -3.30
CA PHE A 28 20.73 13.23 -3.93
C PHE A 28 20.03 12.87 -5.24
N SER A 29 18.74 13.19 -5.37
CA SER A 29 17.97 12.88 -6.59
C SER A 29 18.02 13.98 -7.65
N ASN A 30 18.43 15.21 -7.31
CA ASN A 30 18.33 16.40 -8.17
C ASN A 30 16.92 16.61 -8.75
N LEU A 31 15.89 16.18 -8.02
CA LEU A 31 14.49 16.36 -8.39
C LEU A 31 13.86 17.50 -7.59
N PRO A 32 12.88 18.22 -8.16
CA PRO A 32 12.16 19.25 -7.42
C PRO A 32 11.36 18.63 -6.27
N GLU A 33 11.39 19.28 -5.11
CA GLU A 33 10.77 18.79 -3.87
C GLU A 33 9.29 18.42 -4.03
N LYS A 34 8.54 19.19 -4.82
CA LYS A 34 7.12 18.91 -5.09
C LYS A 34 6.92 17.54 -5.77
N GLN A 35 7.78 17.17 -6.72
CA GLN A 35 7.69 15.87 -7.39
C GLN A 35 8.09 14.74 -6.43
N LEU A 36 9.13 14.97 -5.61
CA LEU A 36 9.55 14.01 -4.60
C LEU A 36 8.45 13.72 -3.58
N ARG A 37 7.79 14.76 -3.06
CA ARG A 37 6.67 14.60 -2.12
C ARG A 37 5.54 13.76 -2.72
N ASN A 38 5.19 14.00 -3.98
CA ASN A 38 4.17 13.21 -4.67
C ASN A 38 4.63 11.76 -4.90
N GLY A 39 5.88 11.55 -5.33
CA GLY A 39 6.42 10.21 -5.56
C GLY A 39 6.53 9.39 -4.27
N VAL A 40 7.00 10.01 -3.20
CA VAL A 40 7.06 9.39 -1.86
C VAL A 40 5.66 9.06 -1.34
N LEU A 41 4.66 9.92 -1.58
CA LEU A 41 3.28 9.63 -1.21
C LEU A 41 2.75 8.38 -1.93
N VAL A 42 3.03 8.22 -3.21
CA VAL A 42 2.68 7.00 -3.97
C VAL A 42 3.39 5.77 -3.40
N LEU A 43 4.67 5.90 -3.04
CA LEU A 43 5.44 4.80 -2.45
C LEU A 43 4.92 4.38 -1.06
N ILE A 44 4.50 5.35 -0.22
CA ILE A 44 3.89 5.09 1.08
C ILE A 44 2.52 4.42 0.90
N GLN A 45 1.70 4.93 -0.03
CA GLN A 45 0.41 4.35 -0.38
C GLN A 45 0.53 2.87 -0.75
N GLN A 46 1.63 2.51 -1.41
CA GLN A 46 1.94 1.18 -1.90
C GLN A 46 2.73 0.31 -0.91
N ASN A 47 2.90 0.77 0.34
CA ASN A 47 3.69 0.11 1.40
C ASN A 47 5.15 -0.18 1.01
N ILE A 48 5.71 0.55 0.05
CA ILE A 48 7.10 0.41 -0.37
C ILE A 48 8.02 1.26 0.51
N VAL A 49 7.56 2.46 0.89
CA VAL A 49 8.29 3.37 1.77
C VAL A 49 7.53 3.53 3.08
N ALA A 50 8.26 3.47 4.19
CA ALA A 50 7.75 3.80 5.51
C ALA A 50 8.35 5.14 5.97
N GLY A 51 7.57 5.92 6.70
CA GLY A 51 8.10 7.03 7.45
C GLY A 51 8.52 6.57 8.82
N VAL A 52 9.73 6.94 9.24
CA VAL A 52 10.28 6.64 10.55
C VAL A 52 10.68 7.95 11.20
N ILE A 53 10.28 8.14 12.44
CA ILE A 53 10.72 9.27 13.25
C ILE A 53 11.96 8.79 14.01
N ASP A 54 13.09 9.49 13.86
CA ASP A 54 14.28 9.19 14.65
C ASP A 54 14.04 9.64 16.11
N GLU A 55 13.91 8.68 17.02
CA GLU A 55 13.69 8.94 18.44
C GLU A 55 14.89 9.63 19.11
N ASN A 56 16.09 9.58 18.50
CA ASN A 56 17.29 10.22 19.05
C ASN A 56 17.22 11.75 19.04
N ASP A 57 16.33 12.35 18.26
CA ASP A 57 16.14 13.81 18.20
C ASP A 57 15.22 14.35 19.32
N PHE A 58 14.54 13.48 20.07
CA PHE A 58 13.70 13.89 21.21
C PHE A 58 14.50 14.41 22.41
N GLY A 59 15.81 14.13 22.48
CA GLY A 59 16.64 14.43 23.65
C GLY A 59 17.30 15.82 23.68
N THR A 60 17.46 16.49 22.53
CA THR A 60 18.35 17.69 22.46
C THR A 60 17.82 18.88 21.66
N ALA A 61 16.74 18.73 20.88
CA ALA A 61 16.22 19.83 20.07
C ALA A 61 15.09 20.59 20.79
N LYS A 62 15.31 21.87 21.09
CA LYS A 62 14.25 22.81 21.48
C LYS A 62 13.12 22.73 20.45
N PHE A 63 11.92 22.37 20.90
CA PHE A 63 10.68 22.32 20.12
C PHE A 63 10.47 23.64 19.36
N THR A 64 10.94 23.69 18.14
CA THR A 64 10.54 24.65 17.11
C THR A 64 9.85 23.82 16.04
N SER A 65 8.77 24.31 15.42
CA SER A 65 7.97 23.54 14.46
C SER A 65 8.78 23.00 13.27
N ASN A 66 9.98 23.52 13.03
CA ASN A 66 10.93 23.09 12.00
C ASN A 66 11.80 21.88 12.40
N SER A 67 11.91 21.53 13.68
CA SER A 67 12.72 20.39 14.15
C SER A 67 12.06 19.03 13.87
N ILE A 68 10.73 18.99 13.84
CA ILE A 68 9.93 17.77 13.54
C ILE A 68 10.08 17.37 12.06
N ALA A 69 10.33 18.33 11.17
CA ALA A 69 10.55 18.06 9.75
C ALA A 69 11.95 17.45 9.47
N GLY A 70 12.91 17.65 10.38
CA GLY A 70 14.26 17.07 10.30
C GLY A 70 14.34 15.63 10.78
N SER A 71 13.47 15.23 11.72
CA SER A 71 13.46 13.89 12.32
C SER A 71 12.65 12.86 11.51
N TYR A 72 11.84 13.30 10.55
CA TYR A 72 11.07 12.39 9.69
C TYR A 72 11.92 11.88 8.53
N GLN A 73 12.28 10.60 8.59
CA GLN A 73 13.07 9.92 7.58
C GLN A 73 12.20 8.92 6.81
N TYR A 74 12.53 8.74 5.54
CA TYR A 74 11.90 7.76 4.67
C TYR A 74 12.81 6.54 4.55
N GLU A 75 12.26 5.37 4.85
CA GLU A 75 12.95 4.08 4.72
C GLU A 75 12.25 3.24 3.64
N ILE A 76 13.05 2.59 2.80
CA ILE A 76 12.52 1.67 1.79
C ILE A 76 12.43 0.25 2.35
N CYS A 77 11.28 -0.38 2.20
CA CYS A 77 11.06 -1.78 2.53
C CYS A 77 11.25 -2.65 1.29
N THR A 78 12.48 -3.14 1.09
CA THR A 78 12.84 -3.98 -0.07
C THR A 78 12.05 -5.29 -0.09
N GLU A 79 11.70 -5.84 1.08
CA GLU A 79 10.88 -7.05 1.18
C GLU A 79 9.51 -6.86 0.51
N ASN A 80 8.84 -5.74 0.77
CA ASN A 80 7.55 -5.41 0.16
C ASN A 80 7.65 -5.25 -1.37
N ILE A 81 8.79 -4.79 -1.88
CA ILE A 81 9.03 -4.73 -3.33
C ILE A 81 9.13 -6.14 -3.91
N ILE A 82 9.91 -7.02 -3.27
CA ILE A 82 10.08 -8.41 -3.73
C ILE A 82 8.76 -9.19 -3.64
N HIS A 83 7.96 -8.93 -2.60
CA HIS A 83 6.65 -9.56 -2.43
C HIS A 83 5.69 -9.28 -3.58
N ARG A 84 5.85 -8.17 -4.33
CA ARG A 84 5.05 -7.88 -5.53
C ARG A 84 5.18 -8.94 -6.60
N LEU A 85 6.36 -9.53 -6.76
CA LEU A 85 6.59 -10.62 -7.70
C LEU A 85 5.83 -11.90 -7.30
N ARG A 86 5.39 -11.99 -6.04
CA ARG A 86 4.64 -13.13 -5.49
C ARG A 86 3.14 -12.88 -5.41
N PHE A 87 2.65 -11.70 -5.81
CA PHE A 87 1.21 -11.39 -5.79
C PHE A 87 0.34 -12.44 -6.48
N PRO A 88 0.69 -12.95 -7.68
CA PRO A 88 -0.12 -14.01 -8.31
C PRO A 88 -0.25 -15.26 -7.45
N LYS A 89 0.80 -15.63 -6.71
CA LYS A 89 0.79 -16.78 -5.80
C LYS A 89 -0.10 -16.54 -4.58
N PHE A 90 -0.10 -15.32 -4.04
CA PHE A 90 -0.98 -14.95 -2.93
C PHE A 90 -2.45 -15.02 -3.34
N LEU A 91 -2.79 -14.49 -4.52
CA LEU A 91 -4.15 -14.54 -5.05
C LEU A 91 -4.63 -15.98 -5.26
N LEU A 92 -3.80 -16.83 -5.88
CA LEU A 92 -4.15 -18.24 -6.09
C LEU A 92 -4.40 -18.97 -4.77
N HIS A 93 -3.52 -18.79 -3.79
CA HIS A 93 -3.66 -19.44 -2.49
C HIS A 93 -4.88 -18.95 -1.71
N THR A 94 -5.22 -17.66 -1.83
CA THR A 94 -6.45 -17.10 -1.26
C THR A 94 -7.69 -17.67 -1.95
N LYS A 95 -7.68 -17.80 -3.27
CA LYS A 95 -8.77 -18.42 -4.03
C LYS A 95 -9.03 -19.85 -3.59
N GLU A 96 -7.98 -20.65 -3.44
CA GLU A 96 -8.07 -22.06 -3.02
C GLU A 96 -8.63 -22.23 -1.61
N LYS A 97 -8.33 -21.30 -0.69
CA LYS A 97 -8.73 -21.40 0.72
C LYS A 97 -10.05 -20.72 1.08
N LEU A 98 -10.30 -19.54 0.51
CA LEU A 98 -11.40 -18.64 0.90
C LEU A 98 -12.38 -18.38 -0.24
N GLY A 99 -12.08 -18.85 -1.45
CA GLY A 99 -12.93 -18.71 -2.62
C GLY A 99 -12.64 -17.46 -3.45
N GLU A 100 -13.37 -17.34 -4.55
CA GLU A 100 -13.15 -16.31 -5.57
C GLU A 100 -13.43 -14.89 -5.06
N LYS A 101 -14.48 -14.68 -4.27
CA LYS A 101 -14.81 -13.34 -3.74
C LYS A 101 -13.69 -12.77 -2.87
N ALA A 102 -13.04 -13.62 -2.08
CA ALA A 102 -11.89 -13.23 -1.25
C ALA A 102 -10.64 -12.92 -2.09
N GLU A 103 -10.41 -13.65 -3.19
CA GLU A 103 -9.35 -13.37 -4.15
C GLU A 103 -9.51 -11.96 -4.74
N TYR A 104 -10.72 -11.59 -5.15
CA TYR A 104 -11.00 -10.25 -5.70
C TYR A 104 -10.76 -9.14 -4.68
N VAL A 105 -11.23 -9.32 -3.43
CA VAL A 105 -10.99 -8.35 -2.36
C VAL A 105 -9.49 -8.17 -2.12
N LEU A 106 -8.73 -9.26 -2.08
CA LEU A 106 -7.28 -9.19 -1.92
C LEU A 106 -6.59 -8.54 -3.13
N SER A 107 -7.02 -8.86 -4.35
CA SER A 107 -6.49 -8.27 -5.59
C SER A 107 -6.61 -6.76 -5.61
N GLU A 108 -7.76 -6.24 -5.22
CA GLU A 108 -7.99 -4.79 -5.13
C GLU A 108 -7.10 -4.13 -4.08
N MET A 109 -6.94 -4.77 -2.92
CA MET A 109 -6.03 -4.28 -1.87
C MET A 109 -4.57 -4.30 -2.32
N LEU A 110 -4.12 -5.34 -3.02
CA LEU A 110 -2.74 -5.42 -3.52
C LEU A 110 -2.46 -4.40 -4.63
N THR A 111 -3.47 -4.07 -5.45
CA THR A 111 -3.35 -3.10 -6.55
C THR A 111 -3.31 -1.66 -6.02
N HIS A 112 -4.22 -1.32 -5.12
CA HIS A 112 -4.33 0.04 -4.57
C HIS A 112 -3.45 0.31 -3.35
N GLY A 113 -2.96 -0.74 -2.68
CA GLY A 113 -2.16 -0.65 -1.47
C GLY A 113 -3.03 -0.36 -0.24
N ARG A 114 -2.73 0.73 0.47
CA ARG A 114 -3.46 1.13 1.69
C ARG A 114 -4.89 1.54 1.36
N LEU A 115 -5.87 0.74 1.76
CA LEU A 115 -7.27 1.02 1.46
C LEU A 115 -8.13 0.89 2.72
N GLN A 116 -9.16 1.72 2.83
CA GLN A 116 -10.19 1.54 3.85
C GLN A 116 -11.02 0.30 3.52
N ALA A 117 -11.43 -0.47 4.53
CA ALA A 117 -12.16 -1.72 4.34
C ALA A 117 -13.41 -1.55 3.45
N GLN A 118 -14.18 -0.48 3.67
CA GLN A 118 -15.38 -0.21 2.87
C GLN A 118 -15.05 0.06 1.39
N ALA A 119 -13.97 0.80 1.13
CA ALA A 119 -13.53 1.07 -0.23
C ALA A 119 -12.99 -0.19 -0.92
N ALA A 120 -12.31 -1.08 -0.19
CA ALA A 120 -11.86 -2.37 -0.70
C ALA A 120 -13.02 -3.27 -1.12
N ILE A 121 -14.03 -3.39 -0.25
CA ILE A 121 -15.25 -4.17 -0.53
C ILE A 121 -15.98 -3.62 -1.75
N GLN A 122 -16.14 -2.29 -1.82
CA GLN A 122 -16.85 -1.65 -2.92
C GLN A 122 -16.07 -1.78 -4.24
N SER A 123 -14.75 -1.59 -4.24
CA SER A 123 -13.92 -1.76 -5.43
C SER A 123 -13.96 -3.20 -5.94
N ALA A 124 -13.88 -4.18 -5.03
CA ALA A 124 -13.93 -5.59 -5.38
C ALA A 124 -15.28 -6.00 -5.97
N TYR A 125 -16.38 -5.52 -5.40
CA TYR A 125 -17.71 -5.71 -5.96
C TYR A 125 -17.80 -5.14 -7.38
N THR A 126 -17.31 -3.90 -7.60
CA THR A 126 -17.35 -3.29 -8.93
C THR A 126 -16.47 -4.04 -9.94
N ALA A 127 -15.27 -4.46 -9.55
CA ALA A 127 -14.37 -5.25 -10.40
C ALA A 127 -14.98 -6.62 -10.76
N TYR A 128 -15.67 -7.25 -9.80
CA TYR A 128 -16.36 -8.52 -10.01
C TYR A 128 -17.55 -8.37 -10.97
N ALA A 129 -18.34 -7.30 -10.81
CA ALA A 129 -19.49 -6.99 -11.67
C ALA A 129 -19.10 -6.57 -13.09
N LEU A 130 -17.94 -5.93 -13.26
CA LEU A 130 -17.45 -5.52 -14.57
C LEU A 130 -16.85 -6.67 -15.38
N ASN A 131 -16.44 -7.77 -14.74
CA ASN A 131 -15.85 -8.91 -15.44
C ASN A 131 -16.95 -9.81 -16.04
N PRO A 132 -17.02 -9.97 -17.39
CA PRO A 132 -18.08 -10.72 -18.06
C PRO A 132 -18.17 -12.20 -17.67
N LEU A 133 -17.09 -12.78 -17.14
CA LEU A 133 -17.03 -14.19 -16.73
C LEU A 133 -17.61 -14.42 -15.33
N THR A 134 -17.53 -13.41 -14.45
CA THR A 134 -17.98 -13.49 -13.06
C THR A 134 -19.30 -12.77 -12.82
N ALA A 135 -19.65 -11.79 -13.66
CA ALA A 135 -20.94 -11.10 -13.62
C ALA A 135 -22.18 -12.02 -13.60
N PRO A 136 -22.21 -13.19 -14.28
CA PRO A 136 -23.35 -14.10 -14.22
C PRO A 136 -23.55 -14.77 -12.85
N ASN A 137 -22.53 -14.75 -11.99
CA ASN A 137 -22.58 -15.34 -10.65
C ASN A 137 -23.09 -14.36 -9.59
N LEU A 138 -23.40 -13.13 -9.98
CA LEU A 138 -24.01 -12.14 -9.09
C LEU A 138 -25.50 -12.42 -8.91
N SER A 139 -25.98 -12.12 -7.72
CA SER A 139 -27.39 -12.20 -7.39
C SER A 139 -28.17 -11.08 -8.10
N ASN A 140 -29.48 -11.24 -8.26
CA ASN A 140 -30.34 -10.14 -8.71
C ASN A 140 -30.44 -9.00 -7.67
N ASP A 141 -29.98 -9.24 -6.42
CA ASP A 141 -30.00 -8.28 -5.32
C ASP A 141 -28.58 -7.87 -4.91
N GLU A 142 -28.22 -6.62 -5.22
CA GLU A 142 -26.89 -6.06 -4.92
C GLU A 142 -26.56 -6.04 -3.42
N ALA A 143 -27.57 -5.99 -2.55
CA ALA A 143 -27.35 -5.94 -1.10
C ALA A 143 -26.81 -7.27 -0.57
N VAL A 144 -27.29 -8.38 -1.14
CA VAL A 144 -26.84 -9.74 -0.80
C VAL A 144 -25.38 -9.92 -1.22
N ASP A 145 -25.03 -9.54 -2.45
CA ASP A 145 -23.68 -9.70 -2.95
C ASP A 145 -22.67 -8.87 -2.14
N LYS A 146 -23.01 -7.62 -1.80
CA LYS A 146 -22.15 -6.77 -0.96
C LYS A 146 -21.92 -7.38 0.43
N GLU A 147 -22.92 -8.05 1.00
CA GLU A 147 -22.79 -8.74 2.28
C GLU A 147 -21.88 -9.97 2.17
N GLU A 148 -21.91 -10.69 1.05
CA GLU A 148 -20.99 -11.80 0.80
C GLU A 148 -19.53 -11.32 0.64
N PHE A 149 -19.29 -10.19 -0.03
CA PHE A 149 -17.97 -9.58 -0.08
C PHE A 149 -17.50 -9.10 1.30
N ARG A 150 -18.41 -8.59 2.13
CA ARG A 150 -18.12 -8.23 3.53
C ARG A 150 -17.73 -9.46 4.35
N SER A 151 -18.46 -10.56 4.18
CA SER A 151 -18.15 -11.85 4.81
C SER A 151 -16.80 -12.39 4.36
N ALA A 152 -16.47 -12.31 3.07
CA ALA A 152 -15.17 -12.69 2.52
C ALA A 152 -14.03 -11.84 3.10
N PHE A 153 -14.23 -10.53 3.25
CA PHE A 153 -13.26 -9.66 3.93
C PHE A 153 -13.06 -10.07 5.40
N CYS A 154 -14.14 -10.35 6.13
CA CYS A 154 -14.03 -10.84 7.51
C CYS A 154 -13.26 -12.17 7.59
N ALA A 155 -13.47 -13.08 6.63
CA ALA A 155 -12.72 -14.34 6.56
C ALA A 155 -11.22 -14.13 6.28
N LEU A 156 -10.86 -13.17 5.43
CA LEU A 156 -9.47 -12.79 5.18
C LEU A 156 -8.78 -12.28 6.45
N VAL A 157 -9.47 -11.44 7.23
CA VAL A 157 -8.96 -10.91 8.50
C VAL A 157 -8.84 -12.02 9.54
N ALA A 158 -9.86 -12.89 9.67
CA ALA A 158 -9.85 -14.01 10.61
C ALA A 158 -8.75 -15.02 10.32
N ALA A 159 -8.42 -15.24 9.04
CA ALA A 159 -7.35 -16.13 8.61
C ALA A 159 -5.97 -15.44 8.54
N HIS A 160 -5.85 -14.19 9.02
CA HIS A 160 -4.62 -13.40 9.05
C HIS A 160 -3.94 -13.19 7.68
N PHE A 161 -4.73 -13.20 6.59
CA PHE A 161 -4.24 -12.79 5.27
C PHE A 161 -4.12 -11.27 5.15
N VAL A 162 -4.91 -10.55 5.95
CA VAL A 162 -4.98 -9.08 5.93
C VAL A 162 -4.89 -8.58 7.36
N GLU A 163 -4.07 -7.56 7.57
CA GLU A 163 -3.91 -6.88 8.84
C GLU A 163 -4.00 -5.36 8.69
N ARG A 164 -4.23 -4.67 9.80
CA ARG A 164 -4.22 -3.21 9.81
C ARG A 164 -2.78 -2.73 9.77
N VAL A 165 -2.52 -1.76 8.91
CA VAL A 165 -1.24 -1.07 8.87
C VAL A 165 -1.02 -0.35 10.20
N ALA A 166 0.20 -0.46 10.75
CA ALA A 166 0.57 0.26 11.96
C ALA A 166 0.45 1.78 11.75
N PRO A 167 -0.03 2.52 12.76
CA PRO A 167 -0.01 3.98 12.71
C PRO A 167 1.44 4.47 12.63
N LEU A 168 1.66 5.48 11.79
CA LEU A 168 2.93 6.23 11.71
C LEU A 168 3.13 7.10 12.95
#